data_AF-A0A920HK59-F1
#
_entry.id   AF-A0A920HK59-F1
#
_cell.length_a   1.000
_cell.length_b   1.000
_cell.length_c   1.000
_cell.angle_alpha   90.00
_cell.angle_beta   90.00
_cell.angle_gamma   90.00
#
_symmetry.space_group_name_H-M   'P 1'
#
loop_
_entity.id
_entity.type
_entity.pdbx_description
1 polymer ?
#
loop_
_entity_poly.entity_id
_entity_poly.type
_entity_poly.pdbx_seq_one_letter_code
_entity_poly.pdbx_strand_id
1 'polypeptide(L)' 'MTNDDLTLMCRQLEPTSQGIPIQIYTFSKDKEWTKYEGLTSDIFDHLLSSVKYFDLECFELNQSISS' A
#
# COMPACT_ATOMS: atom_id res chain seq x y z
N MET A 1 0.90 -13.49 -8.72
CA MET A 1 -0.41 -13.25 -9.37
C MET A 1 -1.47 -13.18 -8.28
N THR A 2 -2.28 -12.13 -8.30
CA THR A 2 -3.35 -11.91 -7.32
C THR A 2 -4.45 -12.96 -7.50
N ASN A 3 -5.16 -13.32 -6.42
CA ASN A 3 -6.30 -14.22 -6.52
C ASN A 3 -7.56 -13.42 -6.88
N ASP A 4 -7.87 -13.33 -8.18
CA ASP A 4 -9.02 -12.55 -8.69
C ASP A 4 -10.39 -13.14 -8.29
N ASP A 5 -10.42 -14.37 -7.77
CA ASP A 5 -11.63 -15.00 -7.22
C ASP A 5 -11.96 -14.53 -5.79
N LEU A 6 -11.03 -13.82 -5.13
CA LEU A 6 -11.19 -13.26 -3.80
C LEU A 6 -11.29 -11.74 -3.85
N THR A 7 -11.96 -11.15 -2.86
CA THR A 7 -12.22 -9.72 -2.82
C THR A 7 -10.94 -8.90 -2.86
N LEU A 8 -10.77 -8.15 -3.96
CA LEU A 8 -9.82 -7.05 -4.08
C LEU A 8 -10.54 -5.75 -3.71
N MET A 9 -10.00 -4.99 -2.75
CA MET A 9 -10.57 -3.70 -2.35
C MET A 9 -9.46 -2.66 -2.24
N CYS A 10 -9.68 -1.50 -2.88
CA CYS A 10 -8.87 -0.30 -2.67
C CYS A 10 -9.81 0.83 -2.28
N ARG A 11 -9.54 1.50 -1.15
CA ARG A 11 -10.36 2.64 -0.71
C ARG A 11 -9.50 3.72 -0.06
N GLN A 12 -9.95 4.96 -0.19
CA GLN A 12 -9.44 6.10 0.57
C GLN A 12 -10.17 6.13 1.92
N LEU A 13 -9.42 6.33 3.00
CA LEU A 13 -9.98 6.50 4.35
C LEU A 13 -10.30 7.98 4.61
N GLU A 14 -10.89 8.26 5.77
CA GLU A 14 -11.19 9.63 6.18
C GLU A 14 -9.93 10.50 6.16
N PRO A 15 -10.00 11.73 5.61
CA PRO A 15 -8.87 12.65 5.59
C PRO A 15 -8.39 12.94 7.01
N THR A 16 -7.07 12.89 7.21
CA THR A 16 -6.42 13.25 8.47
C THR A 16 -5.62 14.53 8.29
N SER A 17 -5.09 15.09 9.38
CA SER A 17 -4.14 16.22 9.34
C SER A 17 -2.84 15.90 8.57
N GLN A 18 -2.59 14.63 8.26
CA GLN A 18 -1.39 14.14 7.57
C GLN A 18 -1.67 13.73 6.12
N GLY A 19 -2.91 13.92 5.63
CA GLY A 19 -3.32 13.56 4.27
C GLY A 19 -4.44 12.50 4.23
N ILE A 20 -4.66 11.95 3.04
CA ILE A 20 -5.70 10.93 2.78
C ILE A 20 -5.06 9.55 2.78
N PRO A 21 -5.33 8.70 3.80
CA PRO A 21 -4.78 7.35 3.82
C PRO A 21 -5.42 6.49 2.73
N ILE A 22 -4.64 5.61 2.10
CA ILE A 22 -5.12 4.62 1.14
C ILE A 22 -5.01 3.24 1.77
N GLN A 23 -6.10 2.48 1.73
CA GLN A 23 -6.14 1.08 2.16
C GLN A 23 -6.27 0.17 0.93
N ILE A 24 -5.28 -0.70 0.76
CA ILE A 24 -5.27 -1.76 -0.26
C ILE A 24 -5.42 -3.11 0.44
N TYR A 25 -6.45 -3.84 0.07
CA TYR A 25 -6.72 -5.18 0.56
C TYR A 25 -6.75 -6.15 -0.62
N THR A 26 -5.86 -7.14 -0.58
CA THR A 26 -5.66 -8.09 -1.66
C THR A 26 -5.26 -9.45 -1.10
N PHE A 27 -5.60 -10.51 -1.82
CA PHE A 27 -5.20 -11.88 -1.47
C PHE A 27 -4.17 -12.39 -2.46
N SER A 28 -3.04 -12.85 -1.93
CA SER A 28 -2.10 -13.63 -2.72
C SER A 28 -2.68 -15.02 -2.99
N LYS A 29 -2.68 -15.42 -4.27
CA LYS A 29 -3.05 -16.79 -4.68
C LYS A 29 -2.00 -17.80 -4.22
N ASP A 30 -0.75 -17.37 -4.16
CA ASP A 30 0.40 -18.17 -3.77
C ASP A 30 0.73 -17.97 -2.28
N LYS A 31 0.87 -19.06 -1.53
CA LYS A 31 1.25 -19.05 -0.10
C LYS A 31 2.76 -19.06 0.12
N GLU A 32 3.55 -19.10 -0.95
CA GLU A 32 5.00 -19.02 -0.88
C GLU A 32 5.44 -17.60 -0.49
N TRP A 33 6.25 -17.51 0.56
CA TRP A 33 6.72 -16.24 1.12
C TRP A 33 7.39 -15.35 0.07
N THR A 34 8.29 -15.91 -0.74
CA THR A 34 9.04 -15.15 -1.77
C THR A 34 8.13 -14.51 -2.82
N LYS A 35 7.06 -15.21 -3.22
CA LYS A 35 6.08 -14.67 -4.18
C LYS A 35 5.19 -13.60 -3.55
N TYR A 36 4.84 -13.77 -2.28
CA TYR A 36 4.08 -12.78 -1.52
C TYR A 36 4.88 -11.48 -1.33
N GLU A 37 6.17 -11.59 -1.00
CA GLU A 37 7.07 -10.46 -0.87
C GLU A 37 7.23 -9.72 -2.20
N GLY A 38 7.49 -10.44 -3.30
CA GLY A 38 7.57 -9.85 -4.63
C GLY A 38 6.29 -9.11 -5.03
N LEU A 39 5.13 -9.73 -4.83
CA LEU A 39 3.83 -9.09 -5.08
C LEU A 39 3.65 -7.81 -4.26
N THR A 40 4.04 -7.83 -2.99
CA THR A 40 3.93 -6.66 -2.11
C THR A 40 4.87 -5.55 -2.57
N SER A 41 6.11 -5.90 -2.93
CA SER A 41 7.10 -4.96 -3.45
C SER A 41 6.61 -4.29 -4.74
N ASP A 42 6.08 -5.05 -5.69
CA ASP A 42 5.56 -4.53 -6.96
C ASP A 42 4.43 -3.50 -6.74
N ILE A 43 3.54 -3.76 -5.77
CA ILE A 43 2.45 -2.84 -5.42
C ILE A 43 3.01 -1.53 -4.87
N PHE A 44 3.96 -1.60 -3.93
CA PHE A 44 4.56 -0.40 -3.32
C PHE A 44 5.39 0.40 -4.33
N ASP A 45 6.18 -0.26 -5.18
CA ASP A 45 6.95 0.41 -6.22
C ASP A 45 6.05 1.16 -7.21
N HIS A 46 4.96 0.53 -7.64
CA HIS A 46 4.00 1.18 -8.53
C HIS A 46 3.30 2.36 -7.84
N LEU A 47 2.93 2.21 -6.57
CA LEU A 47 2.32 3.29 -5.78
C LEU A 47 3.28 4.48 -5.65
N LEU A 48 4.51 4.25 -5.21
CA LEU A 48 5.53 5.29 -5.02
C LEU A 48 5.91 5.99 -6.33
N SER A 49 5.96 5.24 -7.43
CA SER A 49 6.15 5.82 -8.77
C SER A 49 4.96 6.71 -9.16
N SER A 50 3.73 6.27 -8.86
CA SER A 50 2.50 6.99 -9.16
C SER A 50 2.34 8.29 -8.37
N VAL A 51 2.82 8.34 -7.11
CA VAL A 51 2.76 9.52 -6.22
C VAL A 51 3.29 10.79 -6.91
N LYS A 52 4.37 10.68 -7.71
CA LYS A 52 4.95 11.80 -8.45
C LYS A 52 4.06 12.37 -9.54
N TYR A 53 3.11 11.60 -10.08
CA TYR A 53 2.19 12.06 -11.13
C TYR A 53 0.99 12.82 -10.57
N PHE A 54 0.68 12.64 -9.28
CA PHE A 54 -0.45 13.28 -8.62
C PHE A 54 -0.02 14.46 -7.74
N ASP A 55 1.22 14.95 -7.91
CA ASP A 55 1.83 15.99 -7.07
C ASP A 55 1.73 15.69 -5.56
N LEU A 56 1.78 14.41 -5.20
CA LEU A 56 1.74 13.94 -3.81
C LEU A 56 3.16 13.78 -3.26
N GLU A 57 3.31 13.95 -1.95
CA GLU A 57 4.59 13.73 -1.25
C GLU A 57 4.49 12.57 -0.26
N CYS A 58 5.58 11.81 -0.13
CA CYS A 58 5.66 10.73 0.86
C CYS A 58 5.85 11.32 2.26
N PHE A 59 4.96 10.98 3.18
CA PHE A 59 5.03 11.40 4.58
C PHE A 59 5.48 10.23 5.46
N GLU A 60 6.54 10.44 6.24
CA GLU A 60 7.00 9.50 7.26
C GLU A 60 6.63 10.03 8.64
N LEU A 61 5.78 9.29 9.37
CA LEU A 61 5.46 9.64 10.75
C LEU A 61 6.63 9.23 11.65
N ASN A 62 7.47 10.19 12.03
CA ASN A 62 8.46 9.97 13.07
C ASN A 62 7.76 9.89 14.44
N GLN A 63 7.31 8.69 14.82
CA GLN A 63 7.00 8.42 16.22
C GLN A 63 8.33 8.36 16.96
N SER A 64 8.80 9.50 17.46
CA SER A 64 9.81 9.50 18.51
C SER A 64 9.20 8.73 19.69
N ILE A 65 9.56 7.45 19.80
CA ILE A 65 9.23 6.59 20.92
C ILE A 65 9.82 7.28 22.14
N SER A 66 8.99 7.97 22.91
CA SER A 66 9.39 8.49 24.21
C SER A 66 9.70 7.26 25.07
N SER A 67 10.99 6.98 25.21
CA SER A 67 11.52 5.96 26.12
C SER A 67 11.43 6.45 27.56
#